data_AF-A0A815XTY6-F1
#
_entry.id   AF-A0A815XTY6-F1
#
_cell.length_a   1.000
_cell.length_b   1.000
_cell.length_c   1.000
_cell.angle_alpha   90.00
_cell.angle_beta   90.00
_cell.angle_gamma   90.00
#
_symmetry.space_group_name_H-M   'P 1'
#
loop_
_entity.id
_entity.type
_entity.pdbx_description
1 polymer ?
#
loop_
_entity_poly.entity_id
_entity_poly.type
_entity_poly.pdbx_seq_one_letter_code
_entity_poly.pdbx_strand_id
1 'polypeptide(L)'
;HFIGDFNCIHVLLFDISDDIQQLEQHIIYWLEFLRIRISVQEPLGLNGRSAQLAKIVLIGTHADLVSDCTKSDDGDYTCERIQGFLHTIKTRYMNDFDFHDKIFLLDARAAWTQSIKNLITCFNVYKERICQKLKPTT
;
A
#
# COMPACT_ATOMS: atom_id res chain seq x y z
N HIS A 1 -3.30 19.67 4.64
CA HIS A 1 -3.19 19.17 3.26
C HIS A 1 -2.58 17.78 3.35
N PHE A 2 -3.25 16.73 2.85
CA PHE A 2 -2.87 15.32 3.08
C PHE A 2 -1.71 14.84 2.19
N ILE A 3 -1.60 15.39 0.99
CA ILE A 3 -0.44 15.15 0.11
C ILE A 3 0.75 15.89 0.71
N GLY A 4 1.74 15.14 1.21
CA GLY A 4 2.94 15.63 1.90
C GLY A 4 2.94 15.43 3.43
N ASP A 5 1.84 14.92 4.02
CA ASP A 5 1.79 14.58 5.44
C ASP A 5 2.25 13.15 5.68
N PHE A 6 3.32 12.98 6.45
CA PHE A 6 3.86 11.67 6.80
C PHE A 6 3.11 10.98 7.95
N ASN A 7 2.09 11.64 8.51
CA ASN A 7 1.21 11.11 9.57
C ASN A 7 -0.12 10.63 8.97
N CYS A 8 -0.10 10.12 7.74
CA CYS A 8 -1.24 9.51 7.10
C CYS A 8 -0.85 8.21 6.38
N ILE A 9 -1.86 7.47 5.93
CA ILE A 9 -1.69 6.25 5.15
C ILE A 9 -2.14 6.58 3.73
N HIS A 10 -1.26 6.39 2.75
CA HIS A 10 -1.64 6.47 1.35
C HIS A 10 -2.06 5.09 0.86
N VAL A 11 -3.31 4.97 0.45
CA VAL A 11 -3.87 3.72 -0.08
C VAL A 11 -3.93 3.82 -1.60
N LEU A 12 -3.25 2.91 -2.30
CA LEU A 12 -3.34 2.78 -3.75
C LEU A 12 -4.28 1.62 -4.05
N LEU A 13 -5.43 1.97 -4.62
CA LEU A 13 -6.46 1.03 -5.05
C LEU A 13 -6.35 0.82 -6.57
N PHE A 14 -6.38 -0.42 -7.01
CA PHE A 14 -6.32 -0.76 -8.43
C PHE A 14 -7.15 -2.01 -8.76
N ASP A 15 -7.55 -2.13 -10.02
CA ASP A 15 -8.24 -3.30 -10.55
C ASP A 15 -7.20 -4.35 -10.96
N ILE A 16 -7.32 -5.58 -10.46
CA ILE A 16 -6.38 -6.66 -10.82
C ILE A 16 -6.84 -7.47 -12.03
N SER A 17 -8.04 -7.18 -12.55
CA SER A 17 -8.56 -7.72 -13.80
C SER A 17 -8.05 -6.96 -15.03
N ASP A 18 -7.49 -5.76 -14.84
CA ASP A 18 -6.79 -5.00 -15.88
C ASP A 18 -5.53 -5.75 -16.36
N ASP A 19 -5.09 -5.41 -17.58
CA ASP A 19 -3.81 -5.91 -18.11
C ASP A 19 -2.64 -5.41 -17.26
N ILE A 20 -1.59 -6.23 -17.12
CA ILE A 20 -0.42 -5.92 -16.29
C ILE A 20 0.24 -4.60 -16.71
N GLN A 21 0.30 -4.28 -18.01
CA GLN A 21 0.92 -3.04 -18.47
C GLN A 21 0.12 -1.80 -18.03
N GLN A 22 -1.22 -1.89 -18.09
CA GLN A 22 -2.09 -0.81 -17.62
C GLN A 22 -1.98 -0.64 -16.10
N LEU A 23 -1.98 -1.76 -15.39
CA LEU A 23 -1.80 -1.78 -13.94
C LEU A 23 -0.47 -1.14 -13.53
N GLU A 24 0.62 -1.48 -14.22
CA GLU A 24 1.94 -0.88 -14.01
C GLU A 24 1.92 0.63 -14.22
N GLN A 25 1.35 1.10 -15.33
CA GLN A 25 1.26 2.53 -15.63
C GLN A 25 0.46 3.29 -14.55
N HIS A 26 -0.68 2.74 -14.11
CA HIS A 26 -1.51 3.35 -13.05
C HIS A 26 -0.76 3.43 -11.72
N ILE A 27 -0.12 2.34 -11.28
CA ILE A 27 0.59 2.32 -10.00
C ILE A 27 1.81 3.25 -10.05
N ILE A 28 2.61 3.18 -11.12
CA ILE A 28 3.79 4.05 -11.29
C ILE A 28 3.37 5.52 -11.29
N TYR A 29 2.30 5.87 -12.02
CA TYR A 29 1.80 7.25 -12.04
C TYR A 29 1.54 7.79 -10.62
N TRP A 30 0.82 7.03 -9.79
CA TRP A 30 0.51 7.46 -8.42
C TRP A 30 1.73 7.49 -7.51
N LEU A 31 2.65 6.53 -7.64
CA LEU A 31 3.89 6.52 -6.88
C LEU A 31 4.78 7.71 -7.26
N GLU A 32 4.92 8.02 -8.55
CA GLU A 32 5.67 9.20 -9.00
C GLU A 32 5.02 10.51 -8.54
N PHE A 33 3.69 10.60 -8.64
CA PHE A 33 2.95 11.75 -8.13
C PHE A 33 3.20 11.96 -6.63
N LEU A 34 3.13 10.91 -5.83
CA LEU A 34 3.42 10.98 -4.39
C LEU A 34 4.89 11.36 -4.15
N ARG A 35 5.83 10.78 -4.89
CA ARG A 35 7.27 10.99 -4.72
C ARG A 35 7.65 12.45 -4.93
N ILE A 36 7.09 13.09 -5.97
CA ILE A 36 7.36 14.49 -6.28
C ILE A 36 6.71 15.44 -5.25
N ARG A 37 5.63 15.01 -4.59
CA ARG A 37 4.86 15.85 -3.66
C ARG A 37 5.26 15.70 -2.20
N ILE A 38 5.90 14.60 -1.83
CA ILE A 38 6.39 14.34 -0.48
C ILE A 38 7.81 14.88 -0.36
N SER A 39 7.97 15.97 0.38
CA SER A 39 9.27 16.61 0.57
C SER A 39 10.16 15.75 1.47
N VAL A 40 11.40 15.52 1.03
CA VAL A 40 12.43 14.85 1.82
C VAL A 40 12.55 15.48 3.21
N GLN A 41 12.57 14.65 4.26
CA GLN A 41 12.70 15.09 5.64
C GLN A 41 14.14 14.89 6.13
N GLU A 42 14.74 15.97 6.62
CA GLU A 42 16.02 15.94 7.31
C GLU A 42 15.87 15.38 8.74
N PRO A 43 16.90 14.73 9.31
CA PRO A 43 18.22 14.47 8.72
C PRO A 43 18.19 13.32 7.70
N LEU A 44 18.96 13.45 6.62
CA LEU A 44 19.15 12.36 5.68
C LEU A 44 19.96 11.20 6.28
N GLY A 45 19.46 9.98 6.08
CA GLY A 45 20.17 8.73 6.36
C GLY A 45 21.11 8.31 5.22
N LEU A 46 21.69 7.11 5.37
CA LEU A 46 22.53 6.48 4.34
C LEU A 46 21.83 6.50 2.97
N ASN A 47 22.60 6.82 1.92
CA ASN A 47 22.13 6.97 0.53
C ASN A 47 21.07 8.07 0.32
N GLY A 48 21.03 9.10 1.16
CA GLY A 48 20.08 10.20 1.01
C GLY A 48 18.64 9.81 1.36
N ARG A 49 18.46 8.71 2.11
CA ARG A 49 17.14 8.23 2.52
C ARG A 49 16.56 9.16 3.57
N SER A 50 15.35 9.67 3.33
CA SER A 50 14.62 10.52 4.28
C SER A 50 14.44 9.80 5.63
N ALA A 51 14.57 10.56 6.74
CA ALA A 51 14.34 10.02 8.09
C ALA A 51 12.91 9.48 8.27
N GLN A 52 11.97 10.02 7.51
CA GLN A 52 10.58 9.56 7.48
C GLN A 52 10.15 9.31 6.03
N LEU A 53 9.62 8.13 5.77
CA LEU A 53 9.03 7.76 4.50
C LEU A 53 7.52 7.73 4.62
N ALA A 54 6.82 8.07 3.53
CA ALA A 54 5.37 8.00 3.51
C ALA A 54 4.91 6.54 3.45
N LYS A 55 3.85 6.22 4.20
CA LYS A 55 3.33 4.86 4.31
C LYS A 55 2.38 4.55 3.17
N ILE A 56 2.69 3.51 2.39
CA ILE A 56 1.90 3.07 1.24
C ILE A 56 1.27 1.70 1.52
N VAL A 57 -0.03 1.57 1.27
CA VAL A 57 -0.76 0.29 1.29
C VAL A 57 -1.31 0.03 -0.11
N LEU A 58 -0.93 -1.13 -0.68
CA LEU A 58 -1.38 -1.56 -2.00
C LEU A 58 -2.60 -2.49 -1.86
N ILE A 59 -3.67 -2.17 -2.58
CA ILE A 59 -4.94 -2.90 -2.54
C ILE A 59 -5.41 -3.19 -3.97
N GLY A 60 -5.46 -4.48 -4.31
CA GLY A 60 -6.07 -4.97 -5.54
C GLY A 60 -7.55 -5.28 -5.33
N THR A 61 -8.39 -4.91 -6.28
CA THR A 61 -9.84 -5.18 -6.31
C THR A 61 -10.19 -6.15 -7.44
N HIS A 62 -11.43 -6.67 -7.45
CA HIS A 62 -11.93 -7.65 -8.41
C HIS A 62 -11.22 -9.00 -8.38
N ALA A 63 -10.67 -9.39 -7.23
CA ALA A 63 -10.02 -10.69 -7.08
C ALA A 63 -10.97 -11.88 -7.30
N ASP A 64 -12.27 -11.66 -7.14
CA ASP A 64 -13.34 -12.60 -7.42
C ASP A 64 -13.60 -12.84 -8.92
N LEU A 65 -13.15 -11.94 -9.80
CA LEU A 65 -13.35 -12.04 -11.26
C LEU A 65 -12.15 -12.63 -11.99
N VAL A 66 -11.01 -12.77 -11.30
CA VAL A 66 -9.74 -13.14 -11.91
C VAL A 66 -9.46 -14.63 -11.68
N SER A 67 -9.31 -15.38 -12.77
CA SER A 67 -9.29 -16.86 -12.73
C SER A 67 -8.07 -17.46 -12.03
N ASP A 68 -6.94 -16.75 -12.04
CA ASP A 68 -5.70 -17.17 -11.34
C ASP A 68 -5.63 -16.65 -9.90
N CYS A 69 -6.71 -16.03 -9.38
CA CYS A 69 -6.85 -15.73 -7.96
C CYS A 69 -7.47 -16.91 -7.21
N THR A 70 -6.85 -17.32 -6.10
CA THR A 70 -7.38 -18.37 -5.22
C THR A 70 -7.65 -17.80 -3.83
N LYS A 71 -8.53 -18.45 -3.06
CA LYS A 71 -8.73 -18.13 -1.65
C LYS A 71 -7.82 -19.03 -0.81
N SER A 72 -7.08 -18.44 0.12
CA SER A 72 -6.38 -19.18 1.16
C SER A 72 -7.37 -19.81 2.14
N ASP A 73 -6.88 -20.69 3.02
CA ASP A 73 -7.66 -21.28 4.11
C ASP A 73 -8.24 -20.22 5.06
N ASP A 74 -7.56 -19.07 5.17
CA ASP A 74 -8.02 -17.91 5.94
C ASP A 74 -9.11 -17.10 5.21
N GLY A 75 -9.43 -17.45 3.96
CA GLY A 75 -10.41 -16.75 3.13
C GLY A 75 -9.90 -15.46 2.48
N ASP A 76 -8.58 -15.25 2.47
CA ASP A 76 -7.93 -14.15 1.76
C ASP A 76 -7.65 -14.52 0.30
N TYR A 77 -7.84 -13.57 -0.62
CA TYR A 77 -7.43 -13.80 -2.01
C TYR A 77 -5.91 -13.72 -2.17
N THR A 78 -5.35 -14.66 -2.93
CA THR A 78 -3.95 -14.69 -3.34
C THR A 78 -3.86 -14.86 -4.85
N CYS A 79 -2.84 -14.25 -5.45
CA CYS A 79 -2.57 -14.35 -6.88
C CYS A 79 -1.07 -14.15 -7.09
N GLU A 80 -0.36 -15.23 -7.44
CA GLU A 80 1.11 -15.23 -7.52
C GLU A 80 1.61 -14.21 -8.56
N ARG A 81 0.95 -14.12 -9.70
CA ARG A 81 1.25 -13.16 -10.77
C ARG A 81 1.24 -11.73 -10.24
N ILE A 82 0.15 -11.34 -9.57
CA ILE A 82 -0.02 -10.00 -9.02
C ILE A 82 0.96 -9.74 -7.87
N GLN A 83 1.18 -10.73 -7.00
CA GLN A 83 2.14 -10.61 -5.89
C GLN A 83 3.57 -10.41 -6.39
N GLY A 84 4.01 -11.19 -7.39
CA GLY A 84 5.33 -11.05 -7.98
C GLY A 84 5.52 -9.69 -8.65
N PHE A 85 4.54 -9.26 -9.45
CA PHE A 85 4.53 -7.94 -10.08
C PHE A 85 4.64 -6.80 -9.05
N LEU A 86 3.80 -6.81 -8.01
CA LEU A 86 3.81 -5.77 -6.99
C LEU A 86 5.07 -5.81 -6.14
N HIS A 87 5.68 -6.98 -5.94
CA HIS A 87 6.98 -7.09 -5.29
C HIS A 87 8.07 -6.34 -6.07
N THR A 88 8.10 -6.49 -7.41
CA THR A 88 9.02 -5.72 -8.27
C THR A 88 8.81 -4.22 -8.13
N ILE A 89 7.55 -3.75 -8.08
CA ILE A 89 7.23 -2.34 -7.85
C ILE A 89 7.69 -1.87 -6.46
N LYS A 90 7.41 -2.64 -5.40
CA LYS A 90 7.88 -2.30 -4.04
C LYS A 90 9.39 -2.15 -3.98
N THR A 91 10.13 -3.09 -4.58
CA THR A 91 11.60 -3.04 -4.64
C THR A 91 12.10 -1.81 -5.40
N ARG A 92 11.44 -1.42 -6.50
CA ARG A 92 11.80 -0.21 -7.25
C ARG A 92 11.69 1.08 -6.43
N TYR A 93 10.71 1.16 -5.53
CA TYR A 93 10.39 2.38 -4.76
C TYR A 93 10.71 2.28 -3.25
N MET A 94 11.43 1.25 -2.80
CA MET A 94 11.66 0.98 -1.38
C MET A 94 12.46 2.07 -0.64
N ASN A 95 13.22 2.89 -1.37
CA ASN A 95 13.96 4.00 -0.81
C ASN A 95 13.12 5.28 -0.66
N ASP A 96 12.05 5.40 -1.46
CA ASP A 96 11.16 6.57 -1.48
C ASP A 96 9.97 6.39 -0.52
N PHE A 97 9.51 5.15 -0.33
CA PHE A 97 8.30 4.84 0.43
C PHE A 97 8.48 3.69 1.40
N ASP A 98 7.70 3.72 2.48
CA ASP A 98 7.53 2.60 3.37
C ASP A 98 6.27 1.84 2.94
N PHE A 99 6.41 0.68 2.30
CA PHE A 99 5.26 -0.14 1.91
C PHE A 99 4.78 -1.00 3.08
N HIS A 100 3.48 -1.26 3.16
CA HIS A 100 2.99 -2.34 4.03
C HIS A 100 3.41 -3.71 3.45
N ASP A 101 3.79 -4.64 4.33
CA ASP A 101 4.34 -5.94 3.92
C ASP A 101 3.32 -6.75 3.11
N LYS A 102 2.09 -6.84 3.62
CA LYS A 102 1.00 -7.56 2.96
C LYS A 102 0.43 -6.75 1.80
N ILE A 103 0.04 -7.44 0.73
CA ILE A 103 -0.79 -6.91 -0.35
C ILE A 103 -2.21 -7.45 -0.09
N PHE A 104 -3.21 -6.58 -0.14
CA PHE A 104 -4.60 -6.98 0.05
C PHE A 104 -5.26 -7.15 -1.30
N LEU A 105 -5.74 -8.35 -1.60
CA LEU A 105 -6.58 -8.62 -2.77
C LEU A 105 -8.01 -8.80 -2.29
N LEU A 106 -8.94 -8.03 -2.83
CA LEU A 106 -10.31 -7.90 -2.32
C LEU A 106 -11.34 -8.24 -3.39
N ASP A 107 -12.41 -8.91 -2.96
CA ASP A 107 -13.72 -8.78 -3.58
C ASP A 107 -14.40 -7.55 -2.96
N ALA A 108 -14.52 -6.47 -3.74
CA ALA A 108 -15.11 -5.21 -3.28
C ALA A 108 -16.65 -5.28 -3.15
N ARG A 109 -17.28 -6.34 -3.65
CA ARG A 109 -18.74 -6.56 -3.60
C ARG A 109 -19.14 -7.32 -2.33
N ALA A 110 -18.21 -8.08 -1.75
CA ALA A 110 -18.43 -8.81 -0.51
C ALA A 110 -17.96 -7.99 0.71
N ALA A 111 -18.91 -7.49 1.50
CA ALA A 111 -18.61 -6.86 2.78
C ALA A 111 -18.14 -7.90 3.81
N TRP A 112 -17.33 -7.47 4.79
CA TRP A 112 -16.90 -8.27 5.94
C TRP A 112 -16.12 -9.56 5.64
N THR A 113 -15.51 -9.64 4.45
CA THR A 113 -14.52 -10.68 4.14
C THR A 113 -13.33 -10.63 5.09
N GLN A 114 -12.61 -11.74 5.22
CA GLN A 114 -11.41 -11.78 6.07
C GLN A 114 -10.37 -10.74 5.62
N SER A 115 -10.25 -10.51 4.31
CA SER A 115 -9.32 -9.51 3.77
C SER A 115 -9.67 -8.09 4.17
N ILE A 116 -10.97 -7.75 4.20
CA ILE A 116 -11.44 -6.45 4.72
C ILE A 116 -11.17 -6.33 6.22
N LYS A 117 -11.42 -7.39 7.01
CA LYS A 117 -11.10 -7.39 8.45
C LYS A 117 -9.61 -7.18 8.69
N ASN A 118 -8.76 -7.88 7.94
CA ASN A 118 -7.31 -7.76 8.01
C ASN A 118 -6.84 -6.35 7.62
N LEU A 119 -7.46 -5.74 6.61
CA LEU A 119 -7.19 -4.37 6.21
C LEU A 119 -7.59 -3.36 7.29
N ILE A 120 -8.76 -3.50 7.91
CA ILE A 120 -9.21 -2.64 9.02
C ILE A 120 -8.23 -2.75 10.20
N THR A 121 -7.83 -3.98 10.57
CA THR A 121 -6.83 -4.21 11.62
C THR A 121 -5.52 -3.50 11.29
N CYS A 122 -5.04 -3.60 10.05
CA CYS A 122 -3.85 -2.91 9.57
C CYS A 122 -3.98 -1.38 9.73
N PHE A 123 -5.09 -0.79 9.31
CA PHE A 123 -5.33 0.66 9.47
C PHE A 123 -5.44 1.09 10.93
N ASN A 124 -6.05 0.30 11.80
CA ASN A 124 -6.12 0.60 13.23
C ASN A 124 -4.73 0.62 13.87
N VAL A 125 -3.87 -0.35 13.54
CA VAL A 125 -2.48 -0.36 14.02
C VAL A 125 -1.72 0.88 13.55
N TYR A 126 -1.85 1.29 12.30
CA TYR A 126 -1.20 2.51 11.82
C TYR A 126 -1.77 3.77 12.45
N LYS A 127 -3.09 3.85 12.62
CA LYS A 127 -3.75 4.94 13.34
C LYS A 127 -3.19 5.07 14.75
N GLU A 128 -3.07 3.98 15.50
CA GLU A 128 -2.51 3.99 16.85
C GLU A 128 -1.07 4.51 16.86
N ARG A 129 -0.22 4.03 15.94
CA ARG A 129 1.17 4.50 15.82
C ARG A 129 1.26 6.00 15.51
N ILE A 130 0.44 6.48 14.56
CA ILE A 130 0.37 7.90 14.20
C ILE A 130 -0.08 8.72 15.41
N CYS A 131 -1.15 8.31 16.08
CA CYS A 131 -1.67 9.00 17.27
C CYS A 131 -0.63 9.04 18.39
N GLN A 132 0.11 7.94 18.63
CA GLN A 132 1.17 7.90 19.63
C GLN A 132 2.31 8.86 19.30
N LYS A 133 2.76 8.89 18.04
CA LYS A 133 3.81 9.81 17.57
C LYS A 133 3.42 11.28 17.74
N LEU A 134 2.15 11.61 17.54
CA LEU A 134 1.64 12.97 17.62
C LEU A 134 1.29 13.43 19.06
N LYS A 135 1.36 12.56 20.07
CA LYS A 135 1.13 12.98 21.45
C LYS A 135 2.22 13.97 21.86
N PRO A 136 1.85 15.15 22.41
CA PRO A 136 2.83 16.09 22.92
C PRO A 136 3.61 15.44 24.07
N THR A 137 4.94 15.52 24.00
CA THR A 137 5.83 15.10 25.09
C THR A 137 5.63 16.10 26.23
N THR A 138 4.85 15.73 27.24
CA THR A 138 4.73 16.46 28.52
C THR A 138 6.04 16.43 29.28
#